data_AF-A0A9E4C7K6-F1
#
_entry.id   AF-A0A9E4C7K6-F1
#
_cell.length_a   1.000
_cell.length_b   1.000
_cell.length_c   1.000
_cell.angle_alpha   90.00
_cell.angle_beta   90.00
_cell.angle_gamma   90.00
#
_symmetry.space_group_name_H-M   'P 1'
#
loop_
_entity.id
_entity.type
_entity.pdbx_description
1 polymer ?
#
loop_
_entity_poly.entity_id
_entity_poly.type
_entity_poly.pdbx_seq_one_letter_code
_entity_poly.pdbx_strand_id
1 'polypeptide(L)' 'MIAANPSRVRVAQVVHGLVAGGIETWLVNVLRRIDRRRFQIDFITSAKQPCFYDDTVRSLGARILHCPTP' A
#
# COMPACT_ATOMS: atom_id res chain seq x y z
N MET A 1 25.63 -14.83 -20.17
CA MET A 1 24.96 -13.56 -19.88
C MET A 1 23.79 -13.83 -18.95
N ILE A 2 23.90 -13.49 -17.67
CA ILE A 2 22.80 -13.69 -16.71
C ILE A 2 22.01 -12.38 -16.72
N ALA A 3 20.82 -12.37 -17.35
CA ALA A 3 19.93 -11.24 -17.24
C ALA A 3 19.51 -11.12 -15.77
N ALA A 4 19.89 -10.03 -15.11
CA ALA A 4 19.36 -9.69 -13.79
C ALA A 4 17.84 -9.56 -13.94
N ASN A 5 17.10 -10.56 -13.47
CA ASN A 5 15.64 -10.48 -13.40
C ASN A 5 15.34 -9.26 -12.51
N PRO A 6 14.67 -8.19 -13.00
CA PRO A 6 14.46 -7.02 -12.17
C PRO A 6 13.51 -7.43 -11.04
N SER A 7 14.07 -7.67 -9.87
CA SER A 7 13.33 -8.02 -8.67
C SER A 7 12.32 -6.91 -8.40
N ARG A 8 11.04 -7.29 -8.26
CA ARG A 8 9.92 -6.38 -8.01
C ARG A 8 10.27 -5.33 -6.94
N VAL A 9 10.14 -4.05 -7.26
CA VAL A 9 10.41 -2.95 -6.34
C VAL A 9 9.36 -2.95 -5.23
N ARG A 10 9.80 -2.90 -3.97
CA ARG A 10 8.90 -2.89 -2.80
C ARG A 10 8.87 -1.50 -2.18
N VAL A 11 7.67 -0.99 -1.94
CA VAL A 11 7.41 0.35 -1.41
C VAL A 11 6.53 0.21 -0.18
N ALA A 12 6.95 0.82 0.93
CA ALA A 12 6.15 0.92 2.14
C ALA A 12 5.64 2.37 2.28
N GLN A 13 4.32 2.53 2.29
CA GLN A 13 3.67 3.83 2.49
C GLN A 13 3.24 3.94 3.96
N VAL A 14 3.85 4.86 4.69
CA VAL A 14 3.55 5.11 6.10
C VAL A 14 2.52 6.22 6.18
N VAL A 15 1.33 5.90 6.67
CA VAL A 15 0.20 6.83 6.82
C VAL A 15 -0.47 6.62 8.17
N HIS A 16 -1.24 7.59 8.67
CA HIS A 16 -1.99 7.36 9.92
C HIS A 16 -3.06 6.28 9.74
N GLY A 17 -3.88 6.40 8.69
CA GLY A 17 -4.91 5.45 8.31
C GLY A 17 -5.41 5.72 6.90
N LEU A 18 -6.05 4.74 6.26
CA LEU A 18 -6.49 4.83 4.86
C LEU A 18 -7.93 5.38 4.77
N VAL A 19 -8.10 6.63 5.20
CA VAL A 19 -9.40 7.33 5.19
C VAL A 19 -9.77 7.85 3.79
N ALA A 20 -11.03 8.25 3.61
CA ALA A 20 -11.46 8.88 2.36
C ALA A 20 -11.01 10.36 2.32
N GLY A 21 -10.34 10.74 1.23
CA GLY A 21 -9.85 12.10 0.99
C GLY A 21 -8.33 12.16 0.90
N GLY A 22 -7.81 13.36 0.67
CA GLY A 22 -6.37 13.66 0.80
C GLY A 22 -5.43 12.75 0.01
N ILE A 23 -4.31 12.41 0.64
CA ILE A 23 -3.25 11.59 0.06
C ILE A 23 -3.66 10.12 -0.02
N GLU A 24 -4.53 9.66 0.86
CA GLU A 24 -5.02 8.29 0.93
C GLU A 24 -5.80 7.94 -0.34
N THR A 25 -6.73 8.80 -0.75
CA THR A 25 -7.44 8.63 -2.03
C THR A 25 -6.48 8.63 -3.22
N TRP A 26 -5.45 9.49 -3.19
CA TRP A 26 -4.45 9.53 -4.25
C TRP A 26 -3.63 8.23 -4.30
N LEU A 27 -3.18 7.71 -3.17
CA LEU A 27 -2.43 6.45 -3.06
C LEU A 27 -3.25 5.27 -3.57
N VAL A 28 -4.55 5.21 -3.27
CA VAL A 28 -5.44 4.18 -3.81
C VAL A 28 -5.58 4.31 -5.34
N ASN A 29 -5.66 5.53 -5.87
CA ASN A 29 -5.72 5.74 -7.32
C ASN A 29 -4.42 5.36 -8.02
N VAL A 30 -3.26 5.58 -7.38
CA VAL A 30 -1.96 5.06 -7.85
C VAL A 30 -1.99 3.54 -7.85
N LEU A 31 -2.38 2.91 -6.73
CA LEU A 31 -2.40 1.46 -6.59
C LEU A 31 -3.32 0.77 -7.62
N ARG A 32 -4.44 1.41 -7.98
CA ARG A 32 -5.38 0.93 -9.00
C ARG A 32 -4.78 0.90 -10.42
N ARG A 33 -3.80 1.75 -10.71
CA ARG A 33 -3.30 1.99 -12.08
C ARG A 33 -1.84 1.59 -12.29
N ILE A 34 -1.06 1.44 -11.22
CA ILE A 34 0.35 1.07 -11.30
C ILE A 34 0.52 -0.38 -11.77
N ASP A 35 1.64 -0.67 -12.44
CA ASP A 35 2.03 -2.04 -12.77
C ASP A 35 2.44 -2.80 -11.48
N ARG A 36 1.45 -3.48 -10.89
CA ARG A 36 1.61 -4.28 -9.66
C ARG A 36 2.53 -5.50 -9.82
N ARG A 37 2.95 -5.85 -11.04
CA ARG A 37 3.99 -6.87 -11.27
C ARG A 37 5.39 -6.31 -11.06
N ARG A 38 5.58 -5.03 -11.36
CA ARG A 38 6.86 -4.30 -11.19
C ARG A 38 6.98 -3.67 -9.81
N PHE A 39 5.87 -3.25 -9.22
CA PHE A 39 5.84 -2.57 -7.91
C PHE A 39 4.91 -3.30 -6.93
N GLN A 40 5.40 -3.61 -5.73
CA GLN A 40 4.56 -3.99 -4.59
C GLN A 40 4.48 -2.81 -3.65
N ILE A 41 3.28 -2.27 -3.46
CA ILE A 41 3.02 -1.23 -2.48
C ILE A 41 2.26 -1.85 -1.31
N ASP A 42 2.80 -1.70 -0.10
CA ASP A 42 2.17 -2.08 1.15
C ASP A 42 2.04 -0.84 2.05
N PHE A 43 1.11 -0.86 2.99
CA PHE A 43 0.80 0.26 3.88
C PHE A 43 1.18 -0.07 5.32
N ILE A 44 1.79 0.89 6.01
CA ILE A 44 2.03 0.86 7.45
C ILE A 44 1.13 1.91 8.09
N THR A 45 0.28 1.51 9.03
CA THR A 45 -0.74 2.39 9.63
C THR A 45 -0.64 2.41 11.15
N SER A 46 -1.00 3.53 11.77
CA SER A 46 -1.19 3.63 13.23
C SER A 46 -2.66 3.68 13.65
N ALA A 47 -3.57 3.57 12.69
CA ALA A 47 -5.00 3.48 12.91
C ALA A 47 -5.35 2.24 13.75
N LYS A 48 -6.18 2.47 14.77
CA LYS A 48 -6.68 1.43 15.69
C LYS A 48 -7.98 0.79 15.21
N GLN A 49 -8.70 1.46 14.31
CA GLN A 49 -9.95 0.95 13.72
C GLN A 49 -9.79 0.74 12.21
N PRO A 50 -10.63 -0.12 11.61
CA PRO A 50 -10.70 -0.25 10.15
C PRO A 50 -10.95 1.10 9.47
N CYS A 51 -10.21 1.37 8.41
CA CYS A 51 -10.33 2.60 7.62
C CYS A 51 -11.05 2.34 6.29
N PHE A 52 -11.56 3.42 5.69
CA PHE A 52 -12.44 3.38 4.51
C PHE A 52 -11.88 2.57 3.32
N TYR A 53 -10.58 2.69 3.04
CA TYR A 53 -9.95 2.00 1.91
C TYR A 53 -9.26 0.69 2.27
N ASP A 54 -9.35 0.20 3.51
CA ASP A 54 -8.60 -0.99 3.94
C ASP A 54 -8.91 -2.21 3.05
N ASP A 55 -10.19 -2.48 2.82
CA ASP A 55 -10.62 -3.60 1.97
C ASP A 55 -10.31 -3.35 0.49
N THR A 56 -10.32 -2.07 0.08
CA THR A 56 -9.93 -1.68 -1.28
C THR A 56 -8.46 -2.01 -1.53
N VAL A 57 -7.54 -1.60 -0.64
CA VAL A 57 -6.11 -1.85 -0.86
C VAL A 57 -5.76 -3.33 -0.70
N ARG A 58 -6.45 -4.05 0.21
CA ARG A 58 -6.31 -5.51 0.36
C ARG A 58 -6.74 -6.27 -0.89
N SER A 59 -7.89 -5.91 -1.48
CA SER A 59 -8.35 -6.53 -2.74
C SER A 59 -7.43 -6.22 -3.93
N LEU A 60 -6.67 -5.12 -3.85
CA LEU A 60 -5.64 -4.78 -4.82
C LEU A 60 -4.29 -5.49 -4.58
N GLY A 61 -4.19 -6.34 -3.55
CA GLY A 61 -3.00 -7.15 -3.25
C GLY A 61 -1.97 -6.44 -2.38
N ALA A 62 -2.31 -5.29 -1.79
CA ALA A 62 -1.48 -4.62 -0.80
C ALA A 62 -1.71 -5.22 0.59
N ARG A 63 -0.66 -5.21 1.42
CA ARG A 63 -0.76 -5.54 2.85
C ARG A 63 -0.95 -4.27 3.66
N ILE A 64 -1.66 -4.40 4.78
CA ILE A 64 -1.76 -3.35 5.81
C ILE A 64 -1.05 -3.90 7.05
N LEU A 65 0.01 -3.23 7.46
CA LEU A 65 0.80 -3.55 8.64
C LEU A 65 0.50 -2.50 9.71
N HIS A 66 0.02 -2.92 10.87
CA HIS A 66 -0.22 -2.00 11.97
C HIS A 66 1.09 -1.76 12.72
N CYS A 67 1.45 -0.48 12.87
CA CYS A 67 2.58 -0.06 13.67
C CYS A 67 2.31 -0.44 15.13
N PRO A 68 3.27 -1.09 15.83
CA PRO A 68 3.12 -1.34 17.26
C PRO A 68 2.91 -0.02 18.00
N THR A 69 2.00 -0.03 18.96
CA THR A 69 1.86 1.11 19.89
C THR A 69 3.09 1.12 20.79
N PRO A 70 3.68 2.30 21.11
CA PRO A 70 4.72 2.41 22.13
C PRO A 70 4.26 1.88 23.48
#